data_AF-A0A445I259-F1
#
_entry.id   AF-A0A445I259-F1
#
_cell.length_a   1.000
_cell.length_b   1.000
_cell.length_c   1.000
_cell.angle_alpha   90.00
_cell.angle_beta   90.00
_cell.angle_gamma   90.00
#
_symmetry.space_group_name_H-M   'P 1'
#
loop_
_entity.id
_entity.type
_entity.pdbx_description
1 polymer ?
#
loop_
_entity_poly.entity_id
_entity_poly.type
_entity_poly.pdbx_seq_one_letter_code
_entity_poly.pdbx_strand_id
1 'polypeptide(L)'
;MVTSSSVRLVSSTTRELWNEWHAPSGYSINVATVNTTQISYLLCALDDCHLLNFMWNTSTGELSDRKKISLGTQPITLRAFSSKNTTHVFAASDRPTVIYSSKKKLLYSNVNLKEVTHVSFQFRCFSRHLPIAKEGELTIGTIDDIQKLHIRSILLGEHARRICHQEPSRTFAICILKYNPASGEDFEMHFVRLLDDQTFKFIPTYSLDTWEYGDGIYDGGCSGGCIAIWCAWKDKASKTSVDEGVQNVWEILQPNGRRDNK
;
A
#
# COMPACT_ATOMS: atom_id res chain seq x y z
N MET A 1 30.95 -9.30 -7.97
CA MET A 1 30.90 -10.25 -6.84
C MET A 1 30.17 -9.56 -5.70
N VAL A 2 29.17 -10.21 -5.10
CA VAL A 2 28.37 -9.62 -4.01
C VAL A 2 28.65 -10.44 -2.75
N THR A 3 29.08 -9.76 -1.69
CA THR A 3 29.17 -10.33 -0.35
C THR A 3 28.04 -9.78 0.51
N SER A 4 27.88 -10.29 1.73
CA SER A 4 26.90 -9.74 2.67
C SER A 4 27.18 -8.27 3.06
N SER A 5 28.38 -7.74 2.84
CA SER A 5 28.78 -6.40 3.29
C SER A 5 29.38 -5.50 2.20
N SER A 6 29.62 -6.02 0.99
CA SER A 6 30.18 -5.23 -0.11
C SER A 6 29.75 -5.72 -1.49
N VAL A 7 29.61 -4.76 -2.40
CA VAL A 7 29.38 -4.99 -3.82
C VAL A 7 30.65 -4.62 -4.58
N ARG A 8 31.24 -5.61 -5.25
CA ARG A 8 32.39 -5.42 -6.15
C ARG A 8 31.95 -5.53 -7.60
N LEU A 9 32.16 -4.47 -8.36
CA LEU A 9 32.00 -4.44 -9.80
C LEU A 9 33.30 -4.89 -10.46
N VAL A 10 33.23 -5.99 -11.21
CA VAL A 10 34.38 -6.60 -11.87
C VAL A 10 34.08 -6.71 -13.36
N SER A 11 35.03 -6.31 -14.20
CA SER A 11 34.94 -6.47 -15.65
C SER A 11 34.84 -7.94 -16.02
N SER A 12 33.85 -8.33 -16.83
CA SER A 12 33.75 -9.72 -17.30
C SER A 12 34.88 -10.09 -18.27
N THR A 13 35.41 -9.10 -19.00
CA THR A 13 36.45 -9.30 -20.03
C THR A 13 37.85 -9.22 -19.46
N THR A 14 38.17 -8.15 -18.72
CA THR A 14 39.51 -7.91 -18.16
C THR A 14 39.70 -8.54 -16.79
N ARG A 15 38.61 -8.94 -16.12
CA ARG A 15 38.60 -9.44 -14.73
C ARG A 15 39.12 -8.46 -13.69
N GLU A 16 39.29 -7.20 -14.07
CA GLU A 16 39.72 -6.13 -13.17
C GLU A 16 38.57 -5.62 -12.31
N LEU A 17 38.89 -5.23 -11.08
CA LEU A 17 37.97 -4.55 -10.18
C LEU A 17 37.81 -3.11 -10.66
N TRP A 18 36.58 -2.72 -10.97
CA TRP A 18 36.25 -1.35 -11.39
C TRP A 18 35.77 -0.49 -10.23
N ASN A 19 35.02 -1.08 -9.30
CA ASN A 19 34.48 -0.35 -8.16
C ASN A 19 34.15 -1.29 -7.02
N GLU A 20 34.24 -0.78 -5.80
CA GLU A 20 33.80 -1.46 -4.60
C GLU A 20 32.97 -0.51 -3.75
N TRP A 21 31.75 -0.94 -3.45
CA TRP A 21 30.89 -0.24 -2.51
C TRP A 21 30.70 -1.08 -1.26
N HIS A 22 30.88 -0.46 -0.10
CA HIS A 22 30.67 -1.11 1.20
C HIS A 22 29.33 -0.69 1.79
N ALA A 23 28.58 -1.67 2.28
CA ALA A 23 27.42 -1.42 3.10
C ALA A 23 27.87 -0.75 4.42
N PRO A 24 27.02 0.10 5.03
CA PRO A 24 27.28 0.56 6.38
C PRO A 24 27.40 -0.64 7.33
N SER A 25 28.18 -0.52 8.40
CA SER A 25 28.41 -1.61 9.34
C SER A 25 27.10 -2.14 9.92
N GLY A 26 26.91 -3.45 9.89
CA GLY A 26 25.73 -4.13 10.43
C GLY A 26 24.58 -4.38 9.45
N TYR A 27 24.76 -4.08 8.17
CA TYR A 27 23.74 -4.34 7.13
C TYR A 27 24.17 -5.46 6.18
N SER A 28 23.29 -6.43 5.98
CA SER A 28 23.34 -7.40 4.89
C SER A 28 22.81 -6.78 3.59
N ILE A 29 23.34 -7.20 2.44
CA ILE A 29 22.96 -6.66 1.14
C ILE A 29 22.49 -7.73 0.15
N ASN A 30 21.35 -7.46 -0.48
CA ASN A 30 20.87 -8.17 -1.66
C ASN A 30 20.95 -7.24 -2.86
N VAL A 31 21.50 -7.74 -3.96
CA VAL A 31 21.79 -6.93 -5.15
C VAL A 31 21.07 -7.46 -6.37
N ALA A 32 20.45 -6.56 -7.11
CA ALA A 32 19.92 -6.84 -8.44
C ALA A 32 20.29 -5.72 -9.41
N THR A 33 20.49 -6.07 -10.67
CA THR A 33 20.74 -5.11 -11.74
C THR A 33 19.52 -5.01 -12.64
N VAL A 34 19.16 -3.78 -13.00
CA VAL A 34 18.17 -3.52 -14.03
C VAL A 34 18.92 -3.04 -15.26
N ASN A 35 19.02 -3.91 -16.27
CA ASN A 35 19.57 -3.52 -17.56
C ASN A 35 18.43 -3.06 -18.46
N THR A 36 18.46 -1.77 -18.80
CA THR A 36 17.73 -1.26 -19.96
C THR A 36 18.76 -0.79 -20.97
N THR A 37 18.39 -0.84 -22.25
CA THR A 37 19.22 -0.52 -23.43
C THR A 37 20.00 0.80 -23.39
N GLN A 38 19.86 1.63 -22.35
CA GLN A 38 20.55 2.91 -22.18
C GLN A 38 21.03 3.22 -20.75
N ILE A 39 20.40 2.72 -19.68
CA ILE A 39 20.80 3.02 -18.29
C ILE A 39 20.77 1.73 -17.46
N SER A 40 21.88 1.47 -16.77
CA SER A 40 22.00 0.39 -15.80
C SER A 40 21.84 0.92 -14.38
N TYR A 41 21.10 0.19 -13.55
CA TYR A 41 20.94 0.52 -12.14
C TYR A 41 21.47 -0.61 -11.26
N LEU A 42 22.12 -0.24 -10.18
CA LEU A 42 22.49 -1.13 -9.08
C LEU A 42 21.52 -0.88 -7.93
N LEU A 43 20.82 -1.93 -7.51
CA LEU A 43 19.89 -1.89 -6.38
C LEU A 43 20.49 -2.68 -5.22
N CYS A 44 20.50 -2.09 -4.02
CA CYS A 44 20.96 -2.72 -2.78
C CYS A 44 19.87 -2.61 -1.73
N ALA A 45 19.31 -3.74 -1.29
CA ALA A 45 18.47 -3.76 -0.11
C ALA A 45 19.33 -3.82 1.15
N LEU A 46 18.92 -3.09 2.19
CA LEU A 46 19.53 -3.04 3.52
C LEU A 46 18.59 -3.70 4.54
N ASP A 47 19.16 -4.18 5.65
CA ASP A 47 18.40 -4.74 6.77
C ASP A 47 17.49 -3.72 7.50
N ASP A 48 17.71 -2.41 7.35
CA ASP A 48 16.81 -1.36 7.87
C ASP A 48 15.56 -1.15 6.99
N CYS A 49 15.22 -2.12 6.14
CA CYS A 49 14.05 -2.06 5.24
C CYS A 49 14.13 -0.94 4.19
N HIS A 50 15.34 -0.42 3.94
CA HIS A 50 15.57 0.55 2.88
C HIS A 50 16.22 -0.08 1.65
N LEU A 51 15.82 0.45 0.50
CA LEU A 51 16.44 0.22 -0.78
C LEU A 51 17.34 1.41 -1.13
N LEU A 52 18.59 1.11 -1.45
CA LEU A 52 19.47 2.03 -2.15
C LEU A 52 19.46 1.73 -3.64
N ASN A 53 19.36 2.77 -4.46
CA ASN A 53 19.56 2.65 -5.91
C ASN A 53 20.66 3.60 -6.37
N PHE A 54 21.51 3.10 -7.26
CA PHE A 54 22.61 3.84 -7.89
C PHE A 54 22.48 3.73 -9.40
N MET A 55 22.76 4.82 -10.11
CA MET A 55 23.03 4.79 -11.54
C MET A 55 24.42 4.20 -11.75
N TRP A 56 24.49 3.12 -12.54
CA TRP A 56 25.72 2.44 -12.87
C TRP A 56 26.15 2.78 -14.30
N ASN A 57 27.33 3.40 -14.42
CA ASN A 57 27.98 3.60 -15.71
C ASN A 57 28.75 2.33 -16.08
N THR A 58 28.27 1.59 -17.08
CA THR A 58 28.89 0.33 -17.54
C THR A 58 30.21 0.54 -18.27
N SER A 59 30.54 1.77 -18.69
CA SER A 59 31.79 2.08 -19.38
C SER A 59 32.91 2.49 -18.42
N THR A 60 32.57 3.22 -17.35
CA THR A 60 33.56 3.70 -16.36
C THR A 60 33.56 2.90 -15.06
N GLY A 61 32.49 2.15 -14.77
CA GLY A 61 32.30 1.45 -13.50
C GLY A 61 31.85 2.36 -12.35
N GLU A 62 31.64 3.66 -12.60
CA GLU A 62 31.22 4.61 -11.57
C GLU A 62 29.76 4.42 -11.14
N LEU A 63 29.53 4.63 -9.85
CA LEU A 63 28.20 4.67 -9.24
C LEU A 63 27.84 6.13 -8.93
N SER A 64 26.72 6.60 -9.46
CA SER A 64 26.23 7.96 -9.27
C SER A 64 24.74 7.99 -8.90
N ASP A 65 24.18 9.17 -8.59
CA ASP A 65 22.75 9.36 -8.28
C ASP A 65 22.21 8.40 -7.21
N ARG A 66 22.93 8.30 -6.09
CA ARG A 66 22.50 7.50 -4.93
C ARG A 66 21.18 8.03 -4.38
N LYS A 67 20.17 7.17 -4.32
CA LYS A 67 18.88 7.44 -3.69
C LYS A 67 18.55 6.35 -2.66
N LYS A 68 17.93 6.76 -1.55
CA LYS A 68 17.47 5.88 -0.46
C LYS A 68 15.95 5.96 -0.37
N ILE A 69 15.28 4.82 -0.43
CA ILE A 69 13.81 4.70 -0.45
C ILE A 69 13.42 3.60 0.54
N SER A 70 12.36 3.80 1.32
CA SER A 70 11.77 2.73 2.15
C SER A 70 10.65 2.07 1.35
N LEU A 71 10.71 0.74 1.22
CA LEU A 71 9.67 -0.04 0.54
C LEU A 71 8.80 -0.82 1.53
N GLY A 72 8.96 -0.63 2.84
CA GLY A 72 8.39 -1.55 3.82
C GLY A 72 8.90 -1.33 5.23
N THR A 73 8.42 -2.15 6.14
CA THR A 73 8.87 -2.26 7.54
C THR A 73 9.58 -3.58 7.84
N GLN A 74 9.69 -4.47 6.85
CA GLN A 74 10.42 -5.72 6.93
C GLN A 74 11.65 -5.75 6.00
N PRO A 75 12.64 -6.64 6.25
CA PRO A 75 13.81 -6.78 5.39
C PRO A 75 13.45 -7.10 3.95
N ILE A 76 14.12 -6.42 3.01
CA ILE A 76 13.82 -6.53 1.59
C ILE A 76 14.71 -7.58 0.93
N THR A 77 14.11 -8.56 0.27
CA THR A 77 14.83 -9.49 -0.63
C THR A 77 14.63 -9.07 -2.08
N LEU A 78 15.71 -8.76 -2.78
CA LEU A 78 15.67 -8.37 -4.19
C LEU A 78 15.89 -9.57 -5.11
N ARG A 79 15.08 -9.66 -6.16
CA ARG A 79 15.23 -10.67 -7.20
C ARG A 79 15.02 -10.10 -8.59
N ALA A 80 16.03 -10.18 -9.44
CA ALA A 80 15.85 -9.88 -10.86
C ALA A 80 15.06 -11.00 -11.56
N PHE A 81 14.10 -10.61 -12.41
CA PHE A 81 13.37 -11.49 -13.29
C PHE A 81 13.17 -10.81 -14.65
N SER A 82 13.08 -11.59 -15.72
CA SER A 82 12.79 -11.07 -17.05
C SER A 82 11.32 -11.29 -17.42
N SER A 83 10.68 -10.23 -17.93
CA SER A 83 9.35 -10.31 -18.52
C SER A 83 9.36 -9.57 -19.85
N LYS A 84 8.71 -10.10 -20.89
CA LYS A 84 8.62 -9.49 -22.24
C LYS A 84 9.94 -8.89 -22.77
N ASN A 85 11.05 -9.59 -22.55
CA ASN A 85 12.41 -9.20 -22.97
C ASN A 85 12.98 -7.96 -22.26
N THR A 86 12.37 -7.52 -21.16
CA THR A 86 12.88 -6.50 -20.25
C THR A 86 13.21 -7.10 -18.89
N THR A 87 14.27 -6.60 -18.26
CA THR A 87 14.65 -7.02 -16.90
C THR A 87 13.95 -6.14 -15.88
N HIS A 88 13.30 -6.76 -14.91
CA HIS A 88 12.65 -6.12 -13.78
C HIS A 88 13.22 -6.71 -12.48
N VAL A 89 12.97 -6.04 -11.36
CA VAL A 89 13.38 -6.52 -10.04
C VAL A 89 12.17 -6.60 -9.14
N PHE A 90 11.95 -7.74 -8.53
CA PHE A 90 10.96 -7.94 -7.48
C PHE A 90 11.62 -7.68 -6.13
N ALA A 91 11.01 -6.81 -5.33
CA ALA A 91 11.36 -6.56 -3.94
C ALA A 91 10.33 -7.26 -3.05
N ALA A 92 10.73 -8.38 -2.46
CA ALA A 92 9.94 -9.13 -1.50
C ALA A 92 10.08 -8.53 -0.10
N SER A 93 8.94 -8.22 0.52
CA SER A 93 8.80 -7.60 1.84
C SER A 93 7.32 -7.70 2.27
N ASP A 94 6.97 -7.04 3.36
CA ASP A 94 5.61 -6.68 3.78
C ASP A 94 4.85 -5.75 2.80
N ARG A 95 5.54 -5.05 1.90
CA ARG A 95 4.92 -4.35 0.75
C ARG A 95 5.61 -4.76 -0.55
N PRO A 96 5.24 -5.91 -1.13
CA PRO A 96 5.90 -6.45 -2.30
C PRO A 96 5.85 -5.48 -3.47
N THR A 97 7.00 -5.15 -4.06
CA THR A 97 7.14 -4.10 -5.07
C THR A 97 7.90 -4.58 -6.29
N VAL A 98 7.37 -4.34 -7.49
CA VAL A 98 8.11 -4.51 -8.75
C VAL A 98 8.79 -3.20 -9.12
N ILE A 99 10.10 -3.27 -9.27
CA ILE A 99 10.99 -2.19 -9.66
C ILE A 99 11.32 -2.37 -11.14
N TYR A 100 11.09 -1.33 -11.93
CA TYR A 100 11.30 -1.37 -13.36
C TYR A 100 11.75 -0.01 -13.87
N SER A 101 12.43 0.01 -15.01
CA SER A 101 12.82 1.25 -15.67
C SER A 101 11.87 1.52 -16.84
N SER A 102 11.27 2.70 -16.85
CA SER A 102 10.43 3.18 -17.96
C SER A 102 10.81 4.62 -18.30
N LYS A 103 10.95 4.93 -19.58
CA LYS A 103 11.36 6.27 -20.07
C LYS A 103 12.63 6.79 -19.37
N LYS A 104 13.61 5.91 -19.14
CA LYS A 104 14.88 6.22 -18.45
C LYS A 104 14.73 6.67 -16.98
N LYS A 105 13.63 6.32 -16.34
CA LYS A 105 13.40 6.55 -14.90
C LYS A 105 13.01 5.24 -14.23
N LEU A 106 13.53 5.05 -13.02
CA LEU A 106 13.13 3.93 -12.18
C LEU A 106 11.74 4.21 -11.60
N LEU A 107 10.86 3.21 -11.70
CA LEU A 107 9.50 3.22 -11.21
C LEU A 107 9.28 2.03 -10.27
N TYR A 108 8.36 2.22 -9.33
CA TYR A 108 8.03 1.28 -8.27
C TYR A 108 6.52 0.99 -8.37
N SER A 109 6.17 -0.26 -8.61
CA SER A 109 4.78 -0.70 -8.65
C SER A 109 4.51 -1.66 -7.51
N ASN A 110 3.53 -1.34 -6.68
CA ASN A 110 3.07 -2.28 -5.65
C ASN A 110 2.43 -3.50 -6.33
N VAL A 111 2.60 -4.66 -5.71
CA VAL A 111 2.02 -5.94 -6.14
C VAL A 111 0.86 -6.26 -5.20
N ASN A 112 -0.24 -6.79 -5.74
CA ASN A 112 -1.42 -7.14 -4.96
C ASN A 112 -1.23 -8.45 -4.16
N LEU A 113 -0.21 -8.50 -3.31
CA LEU A 113 0.08 -9.59 -2.39
C LEU A 113 0.30 -8.97 -1.00
N LYS A 114 -0.31 -9.57 0.04
CA LYS A 114 -0.23 -9.02 1.41
C LYS A 114 1.21 -8.99 1.95
N GLU A 115 1.93 -10.09 1.80
CA GLU A 115 3.31 -10.24 2.25
C GLU A 115 4.01 -11.31 1.39
N VAL A 116 5.28 -11.10 1.09
CA VAL A 116 6.12 -12.08 0.40
C VAL A 116 7.42 -12.23 1.15
N THR A 117 7.63 -13.41 1.72
CA THR A 117 8.81 -13.72 2.53
C THR A 117 10.02 -13.98 1.64
N HIS A 118 9.83 -14.79 0.59
CA HIS A 118 10.93 -15.14 -0.31
C HIS A 118 10.46 -15.29 -1.77
N VAL A 119 11.35 -14.94 -2.68
CA VAL A 119 11.19 -15.18 -4.11
C VAL A 119 12.33 -16.05 -4.59
N SER A 120 11.98 -17.20 -5.16
CA SER A 120 12.96 -18.24 -5.52
C SER A 120 13.48 -18.08 -6.96
N PHE A 121 14.46 -18.91 -7.29
CA PHE A 121 15.13 -18.92 -8.59
C PHE A 121 14.16 -19.25 -9.74
N GLN A 122 14.37 -18.56 -10.87
CA GLN A 122 13.64 -18.85 -12.10
C GLN A 122 14.14 -20.19 -12.66
N PHE A 123 13.23 -21.17 -12.79
CA PHE A 123 13.57 -22.47 -13.37
C PHE A 123 13.82 -22.32 -14.88
N ARG A 124 14.85 -22.99 -15.41
CA ARG A 124 15.12 -23.01 -16.87
C ARG A 124 13.95 -23.58 -17.67
N CYS A 125 13.17 -24.50 -17.10
CA CYS A 125 11.96 -25.06 -17.71
C CYS A 125 10.76 -24.11 -17.71
N PHE A 126 10.79 -23.01 -16.94
CA PHE A 126 9.69 -22.05 -16.78
C PHE A 126 10.22 -20.61 -16.89
N SER A 127 10.65 -20.22 -18.09
CA SER A 127 11.37 -18.95 -18.33
C SER A 127 10.54 -17.68 -18.09
N ARG A 128 9.28 -17.78 -17.64
CA ARG A 128 8.36 -16.67 -17.37
C ARG A 128 7.71 -16.71 -15.99
N HIS A 129 7.91 -17.79 -15.24
CA HIS A 129 7.27 -17.96 -13.94
C HIS A 129 8.20 -17.52 -12.81
N LEU A 130 7.62 -16.89 -11.80
CA LEU A 130 8.27 -16.46 -10.59
C LEU A 130 7.65 -17.23 -9.41
N PRO A 131 8.39 -18.14 -8.76
CA PRO A 131 7.94 -18.79 -7.55
C PRO A 131 7.98 -17.78 -6.39
N ILE A 132 6.82 -17.56 -5.77
CA ILE A 132 6.61 -16.68 -4.63
C ILE A 132 6.26 -17.56 -3.44
N ALA A 133 7.11 -17.53 -2.42
CA ALA A 133 6.87 -18.20 -1.15
C ALA A 133 6.31 -17.19 -0.15
N LYS A 134 5.19 -17.57 0.45
CA LYS A 134 4.53 -16.89 1.57
C LYS A 134 4.50 -17.84 2.76
N GLU A 135 4.07 -17.34 3.90
CA GLU A 135 3.84 -18.19 5.08
C GLU A 135 2.78 -19.26 4.76
N GLY A 136 3.17 -20.53 4.84
CA GLY A 136 2.29 -21.68 4.59
C GLY A 136 1.95 -21.98 3.13
N GLU A 137 2.34 -21.14 2.16
CA GLU A 137 1.95 -21.29 0.76
C GLU A 137 3.12 -21.03 -0.21
N LEU A 138 3.25 -21.89 -1.23
CA LEU A 138 4.13 -21.66 -2.37
C LEU A 138 3.27 -21.46 -3.62
N THR A 139 3.31 -20.25 -4.19
CA THR A 139 2.59 -19.93 -5.43
C THR A 139 3.58 -19.78 -6.57
N ILE A 140 3.36 -20.48 -7.68
CA ILE A 140 4.12 -20.29 -8.92
C ILE A 140 3.23 -19.52 -9.88
N GLY A 141 3.59 -18.27 -10.18
CA GLY A 141 2.80 -17.39 -11.03
C GLY A 141 3.64 -16.67 -12.07
N THR A 142 2.99 -16.03 -13.03
CA THR A 142 3.63 -15.03 -13.89
C THR A 142 3.29 -13.64 -13.35
N ILE A 143 4.20 -12.69 -13.54
CA ILE A 143 3.87 -11.28 -13.32
C ILE A 143 3.24 -10.78 -14.62
N ASP A 144 1.97 -10.38 -14.54
CA ASP A 144 1.26 -9.73 -15.64
C ASP A 144 1.93 -8.41 -16.03
N ASP A 145 1.46 -7.78 -17.10
CA ASP A 145 1.93 -6.42 -17.44
C ASP A 145 1.90 -5.54 -16.21
N ILE A 146 3.01 -4.85 -15.95
CA ILE A 146 3.17 -3.95 -14.80
C ILE A 146 2.15 -2.83 -14.96
N GLN A 147 0.94 -3.10 -14.47
CA GLN A 147 -0.18 -2.21 -14.64
C GLN A 147 0.03 -1.05 -13.68
N LYS A 148 0.02 0.16 -14.23
CA LYS A 148 -0.19 1.36 -13.43
C LYS A 148 -1.41 1.11 -12.54
N LEU A 149 -1.33 1.55 -11.29
CA LEU A 149 -2.41 1.50 -10.30
C LEU A 149 -3.76 1.70 -11.00
N HIS A 150 -4.57 0.62 -11.05
CA HIS A 150 -5.87 0.65 -11.70
C HIS A 150 -6.82 1.43 -10.79
N ILE A 151 -6.95 2.73 -11.04
CA ILE A 151 -7.87 3.59 -10.28
C ILE A 151 -9.27 3.40 -10.87
N ARG A 152 -10.16 2.80 -10.07
CA ARG A 152 -11.60 2.80 -10.33
C ARG A 152 -12.24 3.89 -9.48
N SER A 153 -12.72 4.96 -10.12
CA SER A 153 -13.43 6.04 -9.42
C SER A 153 -14.91 5.69 -9.25
N ILE A 154 -15.43 5.81 -8.04
CA ILE A 154 -16.86 5.67 -7.72
C ILE A 154 -17.37 7.06 -7.34
N LEU A 155 -18.38 7.54 -8.06
CA LEU A 155 -18.96 8.85 -7.81
C LEU A 155 -19.93 8.76 -6.63
N LEU A 156 -19.58 9.41 -5.51
CA LEU A 156 -20.46 9.52 -4.33
C LEU A 156 -21.47 10.67 -4.46
N GLY A 157 -21.13 11.71 -5.23
CA GLY A 157 -21.94 12.93 -5.38
C GLY A 157 -21.97 13.84 -4.14
N GLU A 158 -21.21 13.49 -3.10
CA GLU A 158 -21.21 14.11 -1.78
C GLU A 158 -19.78 14.10 -1.19
N HIS A 159 -19.54 14.79 -0.07
CA HIS A 159 -18.19 14.94 0.48
C HIS A 159 -17.82 13.79 1.41
N ALA A 160 -17.03 12.83 0.92
CA ALA A 160 -16.45 11.78 1.76
C ALA A 160 -15.41 12.35 2.74
N ARG A 161 -15.49 11.93 4.00
CA ARG A 161 -14.61 12.39 5.09
C ARG A 161 -13.71 11.28 5.61
N ARG A 162 -14.29 10.10 5.87
CA ARG A 162 -13.61 8.93 6.43
C ARG A 162 -14.13 7.66 5.77
N ILE A 163 -13.29 6.65 5.67
CA ILE A 163 -13.65 5.32 5.19
C ILE A 163 -13.05 4.26 6.10
N CYS A 164 -13.82 3.20 6.35
CA CYS A 164 -13.35 1.98 6.99
C CYS A 164 -13.84 0.77 6.18
N HIS A 165 -13.05 -0.31 6.17
CA HIS A 165 -13.44 -1.58 5.59
C HIS A 165 -13.71 -2.56 6.71
N GLN A 166 -14.80 -3.32 6.58
CA GLN A 166 -15.15 -4.38 7.48
C GLN A 166 -15.18 -5.70 6.73
N GLU A 167 -14.15 -6.51 6.93
CA GLU A 167 -13.97 -7.80 6.26
C GLU A 167 -15.13 -8.79 6.56
N PRO A 168 -15.62 -8.96 7.81
CA PRO A 168 -16.68 -9.93 8.10
C PRO A 168 -18.00 -9.66 7.37
N SER A 169 -18.37 -8.39 7.18
CA SER A 169 -19.60 -7.96 6.49
C SER A 169 -19.37 -7.63 5.02
N ARG A 170 -18.13 -7.73 4.52
CA ARG A 170 -17.74 -7.39 3.15
C ARG A 170 -18.22 -6.01 2.70
N THR A 171 -18.11 -5.04 3.60
CA THR A 171 -18.70 -3.72 3.42
C THR A 171 -17.68 -2.62 3.72
N PHE A 172 -17.67 -1.58 2.91
CA PHE A 172 -17.04 -0.30 3.22
C PHE A 172 -18.04 0.63 3.88
N ALA A 173 -17.63 1.30 4.95
CA ALA A 173 -18.41 2.33 5.60
C ALA A 173 -17.75 3.69 5.37
N ILE A 174 -18.51 4.66 4.87
CA ILE A 174 -18.02 5.98 4.52
C ILE A 174 -18.81 7.03 5.28
N CYS A 175 -18.13 7.86 6.07
CA CYS A 175 -18.72 9.07 6.64
C CYS A 175 -18.76 10.14 5.55
N ILE A 176 -19.95 10.67 5.30
CA ILE A 176 -20.19 11.66 4.26
C ILE A 176 -20.86 12.89 4.86
N LEU A 177 -20.46 14.03 4.33
CA LEU A 177 -21.03 15.34 4.60
C LEU A 177 -21.80 15.83 3.36
N LYS A 178 -23.01 16.31 3.58
CA LYS A 178 -23.83 16.98 2.55
C LYS A 178 -24.25 18.35 3.05
N TYR A 179 -23.95 19.34 2.23
CA TYR A 179 -24.43 20.70 2.40
C TYR A 179 -25.84 20.79 1.82
N ASN A 180 -26.75 21.43 2.55
CA ASN A 180 -28.07 21.78 2.02
C ASN A 180 -28.08 23.26 1.60
N PRO A 181 -27.95 23.58 0.30
CA PRO A 181 -27.89 24.97 -0.17
C PRO A 181 -29.26 25.67 -0.15
N ALA A 182 -30.36 24.98 0.18
CA ALA A 182 -31.72 25.54 0.13
C ALA A 182 -32.11 26.30 1.41
N SER A 183 -31.46 26.02 2.54
CA SER A 183 -31.55 26.84 3.74
C SER A 183 -30.47 27.91 3.65
N GLY A 184 -30.79 29.19 3.76
CA GLY A 184 -29.80 30.28 3.83
C GLY A 184 -28.88 30.25 5.06
N GLU A 185 -28.85 29.13 5.78
CA GLU A 185 -27.96 28.79 6.88
C GLU A 185 -27.07 27.62 6.43
N ASP A 186 -25.77 27.67 6.78
CA ASP A 186 -24.77 26.62 6.53
C ASP A 186 -25.13 25.33 7.30
N PHE A 187 -26.18 24.65 6.84
CA PHE A 187 -26.70 23.44 7.48
C PHE A 187 -25.96 22.22 6.94
N GLU A 188 -25.09 21.67 7.80
CA GLU A 188 -24.26 20.49 7.53
C GLU A 188 -25.00 19.24 8.02
N MET A 189 -25.32 18.32 7.11
CA MET A 189 -25.86 17.00 7.47
C MET A 189 -24.82 15.91 7.24
N HIS A 190 -24.60 15.09 8.25
CA HIS A 190 -23.71 13.94 8.19
C HIS A 190 -24.50 12.63 8.09
N PHE A 191 -23.94 11.67 7.38
CA PHE A 191 -24.50 10.34 7.24
C PHE A 191 -23.39 9.33 6.97
N VAL A 192 -23.68 8.07 7.24
CA VAL A 192 -22.82 6.94 6.93
C VAL A 192 -23.43 6.15 5.79
N ARG A 193 -22.67 6.04 4.69
CA ARG A 193 -23.02 5.17 3.57
C ARG A 193 -22.24 3.87 3.68
N LEU A 194 -22.96 2.78 3.50
CA LEU A 194 -22.39 1.45 3.36
C LEU A 194 -22.29 1.10 1.86
N LEU A 195 -21.17 0.49 1.46
CA LEU A 195 -20.95 -0.01 0.11
C LEU A 195 -20.50 -1.46 0.16
N ASP A 196 -21.07 -2.31 -0.69
CA ASP A 196 -20.58 -3.67 -0.90
C ASP A 196 -19.15 -3.65 -1.47
N ASP A 197 -18.23 -4.43 -0.92
CA ASP A 197 -16.80 -4.34 -1.24
C ASP A 197 -16.40 -4.95 -2.60
N GLN A 198 -17.28 -5.75 -3.22
CA GLN A 198 -17.05 -6.34 -4.54
C GLN A 198 -17.70 -5.52 -5.66
N THR A 199 -18.96 -5.15 -5.46
CA THR A 199 -19.79 -4.49 -6.47
C THR A 199 -19.74 -2.97 -6.37
N PHE A 200 -19.37 -2.42 -5.21
CA PHE A 200 -19.43 -1.00 -4.86
C PHE A 200 -20.83 -0.40 -4.97
N LYS A 201 -21.87 -1.24 -4.84
CA LYS A 201 -23.25 -0.77 -4.77
C LYS A 201 -23.53 -0.22 -3.38
N PHE A 202 -24.29 0.87 -3.34
CA PHE A 202 -24.76 1.44 -2.09
C PHE A 202 -25.77 0.51 -1.41
N ILE A 203 -25.49 0.23 -0.15
CA ILE A 203 -26.36 -0.42 0.84
C ILE A 203 -27.13 0.70 1.58
N PRO A 204 -28.21 0.41 2.35
CA PRO A 204 -28.93 1.44 3.11
C PRO A 204 -28.05 2.45 3.85
N THR A 205 -28.42 3.72 3.70
CA THR A 205 -27.75 4.87 4.31
C THR A 205 -28.25 5.08 5.74
N TYR A 206 -27.32 5.34 6.65
CA TYR A 206 -27.62 5.75 8.02
C TYR A 206 -27.45 7.27 8.14
N SER A 207 -28.53 7.99 8.45
CA SER A 207 -28.46 9.43 8.73
C SER A 207 -28.06 9.65 10.19
N LEU A 208 -27.07 10.51 10.43
CA LEU A 208 -26.81 11.00 11.78
C LEU A 208 -27.90 12.00 12.19
N ASP A 209 -28.05 12.18 13.50
CA ASP A 209 -29.04 13.10 14.05
C ASP A 209 -28.70 14.56 13.70
N THR A 210 -29.70 15.44 13.82
CA THR A 210 -29.53 16.88 13.59
C THR A 210 -28.42 17.43 14.49
N TRP A 211 -27.40 18.07 13.90
CA TRP A 211 -26.19 18.61 14.57
C TRP A 211 -25.17 17.57 15.06
N GLU A 212 -25.37 16.29 14.73
CA GLU A 212 -24.40 15.23 14.94
C GLU A 212 -23.47 15.10 13.73
N TYR A 213 -22.16 15.04 13.98
CA TYR A 213 -21.16 14.83 12.94
C TYR A 213 -20.25 13.64 13.25
N GLY A 214 -20.07 12.76 12.26
CA GLY A 214 -19.18 11.62 12.33
C GLY A 214 -17.73 12.04 12.10
N ASP A 215 -16.92 12.04 13.16
CA ASP A 215 -15.51 12.47 13.13
C ASP A 215 -14.54 11.30 12.90
N GLY A 216 -14.90 10.12 13.43
CA GLY A 216 -14.16 8.88 13.30
C GLY A 216 -15.06 7.70 12.92
N ILE A 217 -14.50 6.74 12.20
CA ILE A 217 -15.15 5.47 11.89
C ILE A 217 -14.13 4.35 11.95
N TYR A 218 -14.46 3.27 12.66
CA TYR A 218 -13.57 2.13 12.81
C TYR A 218 -14.35 0.82 12.91
N ASP A 219 -13.74 -0.26 12.44
CA ASP A 219 -14.23 -1.62 12.66
C ASP A 219 -13.81 -2.06 14.06
N GLY A 220 -14.79 -2.32 14.93
CA GLY A 220 -14.56 -2.66 16.33
C GLY A 220 -14.07 -4.08 16.55
N GLY A 221 -14.01 -4.92 15.51
CA GLY A 221 -13.57 -6.32 15.60
C GLY A 221 -14.52 -7.22 16.41
N CYS A 222 -15.69 -6.72 16.82
CA CYS A 222 -16.69 -7.51 17.53
C CYS A 222 -17.27 -8.58 16.58
N SER A 223 -17.46 -9.78 17.11
CA SER A 223 -17.97 -10.98 16.39
C SER A 223 -19.35 -10.81 15.74
N GLY A 224 -20.05 -9.69 15.97
CA GLY A 224 -21.33 -9.34 15.35
C GLY A 224 -21.23 -8.50 14.08
N GLY A 225 -20.03 -8.14 13.61
CA GLY A 225 -19.87 -7.33 12.40
C GLY A 225 -20.32 -5.88 12.59
N CYS A 226 -20.06 -5.29 13.75
CA CYS A 226 -20.49 -3.91 14.01
C CYS A 226 -19.41 -2.88 13.64
N ILE A 227 -19.83 -1.81 13.00
CA ILE A 227 -18.99 -0.63 12.75
C ILE A 227 -19.28 0.38 13.85
N ALA A 228 -18.22 0.88 14.47
CA ALA A 228 -18.35 1.90 15.49
C ALA A 228 -18.03 3.27 14.90
N ILE A 229 -18.92 4.23 15.15
CA ILE A 229 -18.80 5.61 14.68
C ILE A 229 -18.54 6.49 15.90
N TRP A 230 -17.50 7.31 15.80
CA TRP A 230 -17.29 8.40 16.72
C TRP A 230 -18.11 9.60 16.24
N CYS A 231 -19.13 9.96 17.02
CA CYS A 231 -19.95 11.13 16.78
C CYS A 231 -19.65 12.23 17.80
N ALA A 232 -19.71 13.48 17.34
CA ALA A 232 -19.69 14.67 18.18
C ALA A 232 -20.84 15.60 17.79
N TRP A 233 -21.26 16.46 18.73
CA TRP A 233 -22.43 17.32 18.57
C TRP A 233 -22.02 18.80 18.54
N LYS A 234 -22.56 19.56 17.58
CA LYS A 234 -22.17 20.97 17.36
C LYS A 234 -22.94 21.97 18.24
N ASP A 235 -24.03 21.55 18.91
CA ASP A 235 -24.75 22.42 19.84
C ASP A 235 -25.47 21.67 20.99
N LYS A 236 -25.34 22.19 22.22
CA LYS A 236 -25.83 21.56 23.48
C LYS A 236 -27.34 21.72 23.72
N ALA A 237 -28.06 22.51 22.93
CA ALA A 237 -29.39 23.01 23.30
C ALA A 237 -30.57 22.05 23.01
N SER A 238 -30.37 20.93 22.32
CA SER A 238 -31.47 20.05 21.88
C SER A 238 -31.56 18.69 22.60
N LYS A 239 -30.69 18.39 23.57
CA LYS A 239 -30.88 17.27 24.50
C LYS A 239 -31.19 17.80 25.89
N THR A 240 -32.46 17.70 26.29
CA THR A 240 -32.92 18.01 27.63
C THR A 240 -32.19 17.13 28.67
N SER A 241 -31.57 17.84 29.61
CA SER A 241 -31.13 17.44 30.95
C SER A 241 -30.00 16.41 31.10
N VAL A 242 -28.98 16.91 31.81
CA VAL A 242 -27.91 16.25 32.59
C VAL A 242 -26.54 16.12 31.90
N ASP A 243 -25.60 16.83 32.53
CA ASP A 243 -24.13 16.86 32.42
C ASP A 243 -23.43 17.74 31.37
N GLU A 244 -22.75 18.75 31.91
CA GLU A 244 -21.87 19.69 31.24
C GLU A 244 -20.61 19.00 30.71
N GLY A 245 -20.64 18.61 29.43
CA GLY A 245 -19.47 18.17 28.68
C GLY A 245 -19.80 18.08 27.20
N VAL A 246 -18.80 18.16 26.31
CA VAL A 246 -18.97 17.66 24.94
C VAL A 246 -19.25 16.17 25.08
N GLN A 247 -20.49 15.73 24.85
CA GLN A 247 -20.80 14.30 24.87
C GLN A 247 -20.24 13.68 23.59
N ASN A 248 -19.09 13.02 23.73
CA ASN A 248 -18.60 12.07 22.76
C ASN A 248 -19.28 10.74 23.04
N VAL A 249 -19.98 10.20 22.05
CA VAL A 249 -20.68 8.92 22.19
C VAL A 249 -20.21 7.98 21.10
N TRP A 250 -20.00 6.73 21.49
CA TRP A 250 -19.77 5.64 20.56
C TRP A 250 -21.11 5.06 20.13
N GLU A 251 -21.36 5.07 18.81
CA GLU A 251 -22.51 4.38 18.24
C GLU A 251 -22.06 3.12 17.53
N ILE A 252 -22.76 2.03 17.83
CA ILE A 252 -22.53 0.73 17.20
C ILE A 252 -23.61 0.56 16.13
N LEU A 253 -23.17 0.55 14.86
CA LEU A 253 -24.00 0.18 13.73
C LEU A 253 -23.83 -1.30 13.42
N GLN A 254 -24.95 -2.00 13.34
CA GLN A 254 -24.98 -3.37 12.83
C GLN A 254 -24.84 -3.42 11.30
N PRO A 255 -24.43 -4.55 10.70
CA PRO A 255 -24.26 -4.72 9.25
C PRO A 255 -25.51 -4.36 8.42
N ASN A 256 -26.69 -4.44 9.03
CA ASN A 256 -27.98 -4.14 8.42
C ASN A 256 -28.36 -2.64 8.51
N GLY A 257 -27.49 -1.78 9.05
CA GLY A 257 -27.73 -0.35 9.22
C GLY A 257 -28.60 0.02 10.42
N ARG A 258 -28.86 -0.90 11.37
CA ARG A 258 -29.63 -0.61 12.59
C ARG A 258 -28.72 -0.16 13.74
N ARG A 259 -29.21 0.80 14.54
CA ARG A 259 -28.60 1.31 15.79
C ARG A 259 -28.86 0.28 16.90
N ASP A 260 -27.83 -0.10 17.66
CA ASP A 260 -28.04 -0.80 18.93
C ASP A 260 -28.59 0.21 19.95
N ASN A 261 -29.87 0.10 20.29
CA ASN A 261 -30.44 0.85 21.41
C ASN A 261 -29.85 0.30 22.71
N LYS A 262 -29.05 1.12 23.41
CA LYS A 262 -28.83 0.94 24.84
C LYS A 262 -30.03 1.44 25.63
#